data_AF-A0A6A4BY42-F1
#
_entry.id   AF-A0A6A4BY42-F1
#
_cell.length_a   1.000
_cell.length_b   1.000
_cell.length_c   1.000
_cell.angle_alpha   90.00
_cell.angle_beta   90.00
_cell.angle_gamma   90.00
#
_symmetry.space_group_name_H-M   'P 1'
#
loop_
_entity.id
_entity.type
_entity.pdbx_description
1 polymer ?
#
loop_
_entity_poly.entity_id
_entity_poly.type
_entity_poly.pdbx_seq_one_letter_code
_entity_poly.pdbx_strand_id
1 'polypeptide(L)' 'MYKAYQDSMAIVREYGKPDVFVTMTCNPKWEEIEEKIADPLQSAQDRPDIVARV' A
#
# COMPACT_ATOMS: atom_id res chain seq x y z
N MET A 1 4.95 13.91 -3.36
CA MET A 1 4.44 13.65 -4.73
C MET A 1 5.55 13.47 -5.76
N TYR A 2 6.54 14.38 -5.83
CA TYR A 2 7.62 14.32 -6.83
C TYR A 2 8.50 13.06 -6.76
N LYS A 3 8.81 12.58 -5.55
CA LYS A 3 9.67 11.41 -5.34
C LYS A 3 9.08 10.12 -5.90
N ALA A 4 7.80 9.84 -5.61
CA ALA A 4 7.10 8.67 -6.14
C ALA A 4 7.01 8.69 -7.68
N TYR A 5 6.86 9.86 -8.28
CA TYR A 5 6.89 10.01 -9.73
C TYR A 5 8.27 9.66 -10.32
N GLN A 6 9.34 10.19 -9.72
CA GLN A 6 10.71 9.89 -10.16
C GLN A 6 11.04 8.39 -10.03
N ASP A 7 10.66 7.77 -8.92
CA ASP A 7 10.86 6.33 -8.69
C ASP A 7 10.09 5.51 -9.73
N SER A 8 8.83 5.89 -10.02
CA SER A 8 8.01 5.22 -11.05
C SER A 8 8.66 5.32 -12.44
N MET A 9 9.19 6.49 -12.81
CA MET A 9 9.85 6.69 -14.10
C MET A 9 11.17 5.90 -14.22
N ALA A 10 11.89 5.70 -13.11
CA ALA A 10 13.09 4.86 -13.10
C ALA A 10 12.74 3.39 -13.38
N ILE A 11 11.67 2.88 -12.78
CA ILE A 11 11.19 1.50 -13.01
C ILE A 11 10.75 1.31 -14.47
N VAL A 12 9.98 2.26 -15.01
CA VAL A 12 9.53 2.21 -16.42
C VAL A 12 10.71 2.29 -17.40
N ARG A 13 11.75 3.05 -17.06
CA ARG A 13 12.95 3.13 -17.89
C ARG A 13 13.73 1.81 -17.94
N GLU A 14 13.78 1.09 -16.83
CA GLU A 14 14.52 -0.18 -16.73
C GLU A 14 13.75 -1.36 -17.34
N TYR A 15 12.46 -1.48 -17.01
CA TYR A 15 11.65 -2.67 -17.35
C TYR A 15 10.67 -2.44 -18.51
N GLY A 16 10.60 -1.22 -19.04
CA GLY A 16 9.66 -0.84 -20.09
C GLY A 16 8.29 -0.43 -19.54
N LYS A 17 7.36 -0.13 -20.46
CA LYS A 17 6.01 0.27 -20.07
C LYS A 17 5.28 -0.92 -19.42
N PRO A 18 4.64 -0.75 -18.27
CA PRO A 18 3.75 -1.78 -17.74
C PRO A 18 2.53 -1.95 -18.66
N ASP A 19 2.21 -3.20 -18.97
CA ASP A 19 1.00 -3.57 -19.71
C ASP A 19 -0.20 -3.85 -18.81
N VAL A 20 0.04 -4.15 -17.53
CA VAL A 20 -0.98 -4.48 -16.53
C VAL A 20 -0.75 -3.66 -15.28
N PHE A 21 -1.81 -2.99 -14.81
CA PHE A 21 -1.85 -2.36 -13.50
C PHE A 21 -2.76 -3.20 -12.60
N VAL A 22 -2.18 -3.83 -11.58
CA VAL A 22 -2.93 -4.54 -10.54
C VAL A 22 -3.09 -3.60 -9.35
N THR A 23 -4.33 -3.19 -9.09
CA THR A 23 -4.66 -2.41 -7.90
C THR A 23 -5.10 -3.37 -6.80
N MET A 24 -4.25 -3.59 -5.81
CA MET A 24 -4.64 -4.30 -4.58
C MET A 24 -5.34 -3.30 -3.66
N THR A 25 -6.67 -3.42 -3.56
CA THR A 25 -7.47 -2.59 -2.64
C THR A 25 -7.60 -3.30 -1.30
N CYS A 26 -6.92 -2.81 -0.27
CA CYS A 26 -7.18 -3.22 1.10
C CYS A 26 -8.29 -2.34 1.69
N ASN A 27 -9.35 -2.96 2.22
CA ASN A 27 -10.35 -2.22 2.99
C ASN A 27 -9.85 -2.10 4.44
N PRO A 28 -9.58 -0.89 4.96
CA PRO A 28 -9.09 -0.72 6.32
C PRO A 28 -10.07 -1.18 7.40
N LYS A 29 -11.33 -1.49 7.04
CA LYS A 29 -12.36 -2.05 7.94
C LYS A 29 -12.43 -3.58 7.92
N TRP A 30 -11.42 -4.25 7.37
CA TRP A 30 -11.38 -5.71 7.45
C TRP A 30 -11.06 -6.13 8.89
N GLU A 31 -11.76 -7.16 9.36
CA GLU A 31 -11.64 -7.69 10.72
C GLU A 31 -10.19 -8.08 11.04
N GLU A 32 -9.45 -8.65 10.07
CA GLU A 32 -8.03 -9.01 10.24
C GLU A 32 -7.11 -7.81 10.50
N ILE A 33 -7.47 -6.62 10.00
CA ILE A 33 -6.73 -5.39 10.24
C ILE A 33 -7.15 -4.81 11.59
N GLU A 34 -8.45 -4.74 11.87
CA GLU A 34 -8.99 -4.23 13.13
C GLU A 34 -8.51 -5.05 14.34
N GLU A 35 -8.49 -6.39 14.23
CA GLU A 35 -7.99 -7.29 15.28
C GLU A 35 -6.49 -7.12 15.54
N LYS A 36 -5.70 -6.83 14.51
CA LYS A 36 -4.24 -6.68 14.64
C LYS A 36 -3.83 -5.29 15.13
N ILE A 37 -4.72 -4.31 15.04
CA ILE A 37 -4.52 -2.98 15.61
C ILE A 37 -4.94 -3.04 17.09
N ALA A 38 -3.99 -3.42 17.94
CA ALA A 38 -4.23 -3.61 19.37
C ALA A 38 -4.52 -2.31 20.14
N ASP A 39 -4.15 -1.15 19.59
CA ASP A 39 -4.36 0.15 20.21
C ASP A 39 -5.54 0.87 19.52
N PRO A 40 -6.64 1.16 20.22
CA PRO A 40 -7.78 1.88 19.64
C PRO A 40 -7.46 3.33 19.22
N LEU A 41 -6.31 3.89 19.61
CA LEU A 41 -5.83 5.18 19.07
C LEU A 41 -5.12 5.05 17.73
N GLN A 42 -4.72 3.85 17.31
CA GLN A 42 -4.06 3.64 16.03
C GLN A 42 -5.10 3.32 14.95
N SER A 43 -4.90 3.90 13.77
CA SER A 43 -5.69 3.57 12.58
C SER A 43 -4.90 2.66 11.64
N ALA A 44 -5.60 2.05 10.68
CA ALA A 44 -4.97 1.27 9.62
C ALA A 44 -3.92 2.07 8.83
N GLN A 45 -4.06 3.40 8.78
CA GLN A 45 -3.09 4.29 8.12
C GLN A 45 -1.78 4.44 8.91
N ASP A 46 -1.84 4.30 10.23
CA ASP A 46 -0.67 4.40 11.12
C ASP A 46 0.15 3.10 11.14
N ARG A 47 -0.47 1.97 10.73
CA ARG A 47 0.13 0.64 10.66
C ARG A 47 0.09 0.04 9.26
N PRO A 48 0.77 0.66 8.28
CA PRO A 48 0.81 0.14 6.90
C PRO A 48 1.44 -1.25 6.81
N ASP A 49 2.25 -1.65 7.80
CA ASP A 49 2.85 -2.98 7.91
C ASP A 49 1.81 -4.09 8.16
N ILE A 50 0.69 -3.77 8.81
CA ILE A 50 -0.43 -4.70 9.03
C ILE A 50 -1.28 -4.75 7.76
N VAL A 51 -1.65 -3.58 7.23
CA VAL A 51 -2.51 -3.48 6.04
C VAL A 51 -1.88 -4.15 4.82
N ALA A 52 -0.56 -4.03 4.63
CA ALA A 52 0.14 -4.63 3.50
C ALA A 52 0.28 -6.17 3.57
N ARG A 53 -0.13 -6.80 4.68
CA ARG A 53 -0.02 -8.26 4.90
C ARG A 53 -1.36 -8.99 4.74
N VAL A 54 -2.44 -8.25 4.50
CA VAL A 54 -3.78 -8.77 4.20
C VAL A 54 -3.98 -8.71 2.70
#